data_AF-A0A2U3LBR6-F1
#
_entry.id   AF-A0A2U3LBR6-F1
#
_cell.length_a   1.000
_cell.length_b   1.000
_cell.length_c   1.000
_cell.angle_alpha   90.00
_cell.angle_beta   90.00
_cell.angle_gamma   90.00
#
_symmetry.space_group_name_H-M   'P 1'
#
loop_
_entity.id
_entity.type
_entity.pdbx_description
1 polymer ?
#
loop_
_entity_poly.entity_id
_entity_poly.type
_entity_poly.pdbx_seq_one_letter_code
_entity_poly.pdbx_strand_id
1 'polypeptide(L)'
;MRKNYFEKLVRYMKNVYHFERGLNKLSDGRTNPTYTTGQVILPVPFGFLIRIKSFNELNFMIKNNEFSKLFPRGMKLPQVDTIRDTLKVVDIEGLKQINLYIIKKAVENKVF
;
A
#
# COMPACT_ATOMS: atom_id res chain seq x y z
N MET A 1 -0.94 13.85 11.48
CA MET A 1 -1.80 12.93 12.28
C MET A 1 -1.12 12.65 13.63
N ARG A 2 -1.82 12.72 14.78
CA ARG A 2 -1.22 12.33 16.09
C ARG A 2 -0.58 10.94 15.94
N LYS A 3 0.64 10.75 16.46
CA LYS A 3 1.59 9.62 16.22
C LYS A 3 1.01 8.19 16.24
N ASN A 4 -0.22 7.97 16.70
CA ASN A 4 -0.81 6.65 16.93
C ASN A 4 -1.99 6.31 15.97
N TYR A 5 -2.69 7.27 15.37
CA TYR A 5 -3.89 6.94 14.57
C TYR A 5 -3.57 6.28 13.24
N PHE A 6 -2.53 6.73 12.54
CA PHE A 6 -2.08 6.12 11.30
C PHE A 6 -1.64 4.67 11.52
N GLU A 7 -0.84 4.44 12.56
CA GLU A 7 -0.40 3.10 12.95
C GLU A 7 -1.57 2.18 13.34
N LYS A 8 -2.56 2.71 14.09
CA LYS A 8 -3.80 1.99 14.40
C LYS A 8 -4.61 1.63 13.15
N LEU A 9 -4.75 2.57 12.21
CA LEU A 9 -5.44 2.34 10.93
C LEU A 9 -4.75 1.24 10.13
N VAL A 10 -3.43 1.32 9.98
CA VAL A 10 -2.60 0.31 9.30
C VAL A 10 -2.79 -1.05 9.97
N ARG A 11 -2.70 -1.13 11.29
CA ARG A 11 -2.89 -2.38 12.06
C ARG A 11 -4.29 -2.95 11.88
N TYR A 12 -5.32 -2.09 11.87
CA TYR A 12 -6.69 -2.51 11.64
C TYR A 12 -6.88 -3.10 10.24
N MET A 13 -6.36 -2.46 9.19
CA MET A 13 -6.42 -2.99 7.82
C MET A 13 -5.67 -4.31 7.66
N LYS A 14 -4.52 -4.49 8.34
CA LYS A 14 -3.79 -5.77 8.35
C LYS A 14 -4.59 -6.87 9.06
N ASN A 15 -5.15 -6.57 10.23
CA ASN A 15 -5.76 -7.60 11.07
C ASN A 15 -7.18 -7.97 10.64
N VAL A 16 -7.98 -7.00 10.21
CA VAL A 16 -9.41 -7.20 9.89
C VAL A 16 -9.62 -7.51 8.41
N TYR A 17 -8.88 -6.82 7.53
CA TYR A 17 -9.02 -6.97 6.08
C TYR A 17 -7.90 -7.78 5.44
N HIS A 18 -6.93 -8.28 6.22
CA HIS A 18 -5.82 -9.10 5.72
C HIS A 18 -5.17 -8.54 4.45
N PHE A 19 -5.09 -7.21 4.35
CA PHE A 19 -4.78 -6.50 3.11
C PHE A 19 -3.42 -6.91 2.51
N GLU A 20 -2.45 -7.21 3.37
CA GLU A 20 -1.12 -7.69 2.95
C GLU A 20 -1.18 -9.01 2.17
N ARG A 21 -2.11 -9.92 2.48
CA ARG A 21 -2.26 -11.18 1.73
C ARG A 21 -2.64 -10.93 0.29
N GLY A 22 -3.47 -9.90 0.06
CA GLY A 22 -3.84 -9.45 -1.28
C GLY A 22 -2.63 -8.88 -2.02
N LEU A 23 -1.95 -7.92 -1.37
CA LEU A 23 -0.77 -7.26 -1.93
C LEU A 23 0.38 -8.22 -2.28
N ASN A 24 0.59 -9.27 -1.48
CA ASN A 24 1.63 -10.27 -1.71
C ASN A 24 1.36 -11.16 -2.93
N LYS A 25 0.14 -11.16 -3.46
CA LYS A 25 -0.20 -11.89 -4.70
C LYS A 25 -0.02 -11.05 -5.95
N LEU A 26 0.20 -9.74 -5.80
CA LEU A 26 0.46 -8.87 -6.94
C LEU A 26 1.84 -9.15 -7.51
N SER A 27 1.92 -9.09 -8.83
CA SER A 27 3.16 -9.17 -9.59
C SER A 27 3.25 -7.97 -10.54
N ASP A 28 4.48 -7.56 -10.80
CA ASP A 28 4.85 -6.49 -11.75
C ASP A 28 5.91 -6.95 -12.75
N GLY A 29 6.16 -8.26 -12.83
CA GLY A 29 7.09 -8.86 -13.79
C GLY A 29 8.58 -8.60 -13.51
N ARG A 30 8.94 -7.88 -12.43
CA ARG A 30 10.36 -7.65 -12.10
C ARG A 30 11.06 -8.94 -11.67
N THR A 31 12.28 -9.13 -12.15
CA THR A 31 13.16 -10.25 -11.76
C THR A 31 14.00 -9.88 -10.54
N ASN A 32 14.00 -10.71 -9.49
CA ASN A 32 14.74 -10.52 -8.24
C ASN A 32 14.64 -9.10 -7.63
N PRO A 33 13.42 -8.58 -7.41
CA PRO A 33 13.28 -7.22 -6.89
C PRO A 33 13.67 -7.14 -5.42
N THR A 34 14.29 -6.02 -5.02
CA THR A 34 14.55 -5.68 -3.59
C THR A 34 13.25 -5.51 -2.79
N TYR A 35 12.15 -5.22 -3.48
CA TYR A 35 10.84 -4.90 -2.90
C TYR A 35 9.76 -5.75 -3.56
N THR A 36 8.83 -6.31 -2.79
CA THR A 36 7.65 -6.95 -3.37
C THR A 36 6.80 -5.91 -4.11
N THR A 37 6.02 -6.33 -5.11
CA THR A 37 5.08 -5.45 -5.82
C THR A 37 4.15 -4.74 -4.85
N GLY A 38 3.60 -5.50 -3.88
CA GLY A 38 2.79 -4.97 -2.80
C GLY A 38 3.47 -3.85 -2.00
N GLN A 39 4.74 -4.03 -1.63
CA GLN A 39 5.52 -3.01 -0.92
C GLN A 39 5.73 -1.75 -1.78
N VAL A 40 5.97 -1.91 -3.08
CA VAL A 40 6.18 -0.77 -3.98
C VAL A 40 4.90 0.06 -4.11
N ILE A 41 3.75 -0.57 -4.31
CA ILE A 41 2.51 0.18 -4.54
C ILE A 41 1.91 0.75 -3.25
N LEU A 42 2.27 0.22 -2.08
CA LEU A 42 1.66 0.56 -0.79
C LEU A 42 1.59 2.07 -0.46
N PRO A 43 2.60 2.91 -0.77
CA PRO A 43 2.53 4.34 -0.50
C PRO A 43 1.43 5.06 -1.29
N VAL A 44 0.98 4.53 -2.43
CA VAL A 44 0.01 5.17 -3.32
C VAL A 44 -1.40 5.25 -2.72
N PRO A 45 -2.06 4.13 -2.32
CA PRO A 45 -3.39 4.19 -1.70
C PRO A 45 -3.36 4.98 -0.39
N PHE A 46 -2.28 4.87 0.40
CA PHE A 46 -2.13 5.67 1.61
C PHE A 46 -1.92 7.15 1.32
N GLY A 47 -1.20 7.49 0.26
CA GLY A 47 -1.10 8.84 -0.29
C GLY A 47 -2.47 9.41 -0.63
N PHE A 48 -3.34 8.62 -1.28
CA PHE A 48 -4.71 9.04 -1.56
C PHE A 48 -5.54 9.27 -0.29
N LEU A 49 -5.41 8.40 0.73
CA LEU A 49 -6.10 8.58 2.01
C LEU A 49 -5.75 9.90 2.70
N ILE A 50 -4.52 10.38 2.53
CA ILE A 50 -4.05 11.65 3.09
C ILE A 50 -4.16 12.83 2.10
N ARG A 51 -4.80 12.62 0.95
CA ARG A 51 -5.07 13.63 -0.08
C ARG A 51 -3.82 14.28 -0.68
N ILE A 52 -2.81 13.47 -1.03
CA ILE A 52 -1.70 13.95 -1.88
C ILE A 52 -2.26 14.56 -3.18
N LYS A 53 -1.66 15.65 -3.63
CA LYS A 53 -2.04 16.37 -4.86
C LYS A 53 -1.30 15.87 -6.10
N SER A 54 -0.13 15.26 -5.91
CA SER A 54 0.70 14.79 -7.01
C SER A 54 1.69 13.71 -6.58
N PHE A 55 2.28 13.01 -7.56
CA PHE A 55 3.42 12.11 -7.32
C PHE A 55 4.68 12.87 -6.86
N ASN A 56 4.81 14.16 -7.17
CA ASN A 56 5.90 14.98 -6.61
C ASN A 56 5.75 15.15 -5.10
N GLU A 57 4.53 15.38 -4.63
CA GLU A 57 4.24 15.42 -3.19
C GLU A 57 4.50 14.06 -2.56
N LEU A 58 4.05 12.96 -3.18
CA LEU A 58 4.36 11.60 -2.72
C LEU A 58 5.87 11.36 -2.60
N ASN A 59 6.66 11.82 -3.57
CA ASN A 59 8.12 11.71 -3.54
C ASN A 59 8.73 12.44 -2.33
N PHE A 60 8.24 13.66 -2.04
CA PHE A 60 8.69 14.42 -0.88
C PHE A 60 8.38 13.70 0.44
N MET A 61 7.16 13.15 0.57
CA MET A 61 6.74 12.39 1.74
C MET A 61 7.54 11.10 1.95
N ILE A 62 7.86 10.39 0.85
CA ILE A 62 8.73 9.20 0.89
C ILE A 62 10.12 9.58 1.38
N LYS A 63 10.72 10.66 0.84
CA LYS A 63 12.05 11.15 1.27
C LYS A 63 12.07 11.55 2.75
N ASN A 64 10.96 12.07 3.26
CA ASN A 64 10.80 12.43 4.68
C ASN A 64 10.43 11.25 5.59
N ASN A 65 10.41 10.01 5.08
CA ASN A 65 10.08 8.79 5.82
C ASN A 65 8.67 8.78 6.45
N GLU A 66 7.73 9.54 5.89
CA GLU A 66 6.36 9.63 6.41
C GLU A 66 5.61 8.30 6.34
N PHE A 67 5.98 7.45 5.37
CA PHE A 67 5.42 6.12 5.18
C PHE A 67 6.19 5.00 5.89
N SER A 68 7.24 5.30 6.66
CA SER A 68 8.07 4.29 7.34
C SER A 68 7.28 3.28 8.17
N LYS A 69 6.14 3.70 8.75
CA LYS A 69 5.23 2.86 9.54
C LYS A 69 4.45 1.82 8.72
N LEU A 70 4.43 1.93 7.40
CA LEU A 70 3.83 0.94 6.51
C LEU A 70 4.75 -0.28 6.32
N PHE A 71 6.04 -0.12 6.58
CA PHE A 71 7.08 -1.09 6.26
C PHE A 71 7.75 -1.66 7.52
N PRO A 72 8.39 -2.83 7.44
CA PRO A 72 9.28 -3.32 8.48
C PRO A 72 10.34 -2.28 8.86
N ARG A 73 10.73 -2.25 10.14
CA ARG A 73 11.75 -1.32 10.63
C ARG A 73 13.07 -1.52 9.88
N GLY A 74 13.72 -0.43 9.50
CA GLY A 74 15.00 -0.45 8.78
C GLY A 74 14.89 -0.72 7.28
N MET A 75 13.70 -0.99 6.76
CA MET A 75 13.48 -1.15 5.32
C MET A 75 13.61 0.21 4.61
N LYS A 76 14.40 0.26 3.54
CA LYS A 76 14.45 1.42 2.64
C LYS A 76 13.13 1.54 1.88
N LEU A 77 12.60 2.76 1.75
CA LEU A 77 11.37 3.01 1.02
C LEU A 77 11.61 2.96 -0.50
N PRO A 78 10.64 2.44 -1.28
CA PRO A 78 10.72 2.48 -2.74
C PRO A 78 10.72 3.92 -3.26
N GLN A 79 11.51 4.19 -4.30
CA GLN A 79 11.54 5.51 -4.93
C GLN A 79 10.28 5.75 -5.77
N VAL A 80 9.90 7.02 -5.94
CA VAL A 80 8.71 7.38 -6.73
C VAL A 80 8.75 6.87 -8.17
N ASP A 81 9.94 6.78 -8.78
CA ASP A 81 10.10 6.21 -10.12
C ASP A 81 9.79 4.72 -10.14
N THR A 82 10.28 3.96 -9.14
CA THR A 82 9.94 2.54 -8.97
C THR A 82 8.44 2.36 -8.80
N ILE A 83 7.78 3.23 -8.04
CA ILE A 83 6.33 3.22 -7.87
C ILE A 83 5.62 3.46 -9.20
N ARG A 84 5.98 4.54 -9.91
CA ARG A 84 5.40 4.90 -11.20
C ARG A 84 5.54 3.75 -12.20
N ASP A 85 6.73 3.17 -12.32
CA ASP A 85 6.99 2.15 -13.31
C ASP A 85 6.31 0.82 -12.96
N THR A 86 6.20 0.50 -11.66
CA THR A 86 5.40 -0.63 -11.18
C THR A 86 3.91 -0.44 -11.49
N LEU A 87 3.36 0.75 -11.27
CA LEU A 87 1.95 1.04 -11.55
C LEU A 87 1.58 0.90 -13.04
N LYS A 88 2.54 1.03 -13.97
CA LYS A 88 2.28 0.85 -15.41
C LYS A 88 2.02 -0.61 -15.78
N VAL A 89 2.55 -1.56 -14.99
CA VAL A 89 2.59 -2.99 -15.34
C VAL A 89 1.96 -3.89 -14.28
N VAL A 90 1.55 -3.34 -13.14
CA VAL A 90 0.93 -4.11 -12.06
C VAL A 90 -0.34 -4.78 -12.55
N ASP A 91 -0.53 -6.04 -12.13
CA ASP A 91 -1.71 -6.83 -12.48
C ASP A 91 -3.02 -6.18 -11.98
N ILE A 92 -3.82 -5.70 -12.92
CA ILE A 92 -5.14 -5.09 -12.66
C ILE A 92 -6.12 -6.11 -12.10
N GLU A 93 -6.07 -7.36 -12.55
CA GLU A 93 -7.00 -8.38 -12.07
C GLU A 93 -6.70 -8.72 -10.61
N GLY A 94 -5.42 -8.83 -10.24
CA GLY A 94 -5.00 -8.90 -8.85
C GLY A 94 -5.55 -7.76 -7.98
N LEU A 95 -5.47 -6.51 -8.44
CA LEU A 95 -6.04 -5.36 -7.72
C LEU A 95 -7.56 -5.46 -7.57
N LYS A 96 -8.26 -5.92 -8.61
CA LYS A 96 -9.72 -6.12 -8.58
C LYS A 96 -10.12 -7.17 -7.56
N GLN A 97 -9.38 -8.29 -7.49
CA GLN A 97 -9.62 -9.33 -6.50
C GLN A 97 -9.41 -8.84 -5.07
N ILE A 98 -8.39 -8.00 -4.83
CA ILE A 98 -8.18 -7.36 -3.52
C ILE A 98 -9.38 -6.48 -3.16
N ASN A 99 -9.85 -5.65 -4.09
CA ASN A 99 -10.99 -4.77 -3.84
C ASN A 99 -12.29 -5.55 -3.55
N LEU A 100 -12.57 -6.59 -4.34
CA LEU A 100 -13.72 -7.47 -4.11
C LEU A 100 -13.67 -8.13 -2.73
N TYR A 101 -12.50 -8.60 -2.32
CA TYR A 101 -12.31 -9.17 -0.98
C TYR A 101 -12.58 -8.13 0.12
N ILE A 102 -12.06 -6.92 -0.01
CA ILE A 102 -12.27 -5.84 0.97
C ILE A 102 -13.76 -5.49 1.08
N ILE A 103 -14.47 -5.34 -0.05
CA ILE A 103 -15.91 -5.04 -0.07
C ILE A 103 -16.69 -6.15 0.62
N LYS A 104 -16.43 -7.42 0.27
CA LYS A 104 -17.08 -8.57 0.90
C LYS A 104 -16.85 -8.57 2.42
N LYS A 105 -15.60 -8.39 2.85
CA LYS A 105 -15.25 -8.34 4.28
C LYS A 105 -15.91 -7.17 5.00
N ALA A 106 -16.01 -6.00 4.35
CA ALA A 106 -16.69 -4.84 4.90
C ALA A 106 -18.20 -5.06 5.08
N VAL A 107 -18.85 -5.77 4.16
CA VAL A 107 -20.26 -6.15 4.28
C VAL A 107 -20.44 -7.12 5.45
N GLU A 108 -19.63 -8.19 5.52
CA GLU A 108 -19.66 -9.14 6.65
C GLU A 108 -19.52 -8.42 7.99
N ASN A 109 -18.53 -7.52 8.12
CA ASN A 109 -18.27 -6.79 9.37
C ASN A 109 -19.35 -5.76 9.74
N LYS A 110 -20.28 -5.40 8.84
CA LYS A 110 -21.40 -4.48 9.12
C LYS A 110 -22.68 -5.21 9.52
N VAL A 111 -22.77 -6.50 9.24
CA VAL A 111 -23.93 -7.35 9.54
C VAL A 111 -23.85 -7.92 10.97
N PHE A 112 -22.69 -7.82 11.62
CA PHE A 112 -22.45 -8.15 13.03
C PHE A 112 -22.08 -6.90 13.82
#